data_AF-A0AAJ0FY55-F1
#
_entry.id   AF-A0AAJ0FY55-F1
#
_cell.length_a   1.000
_cell.length_b   1.000
_cell.length_c   1.000
_cell.angle_alpha   90.00
_cell.angle_beta   90.00
_cell.angle_gamma   90.00
#
_symmetry.space_group_name_H-M   'P 1'
#
loop_
_entity.id
_entity.type
_entity.pdbx_description
1 polymer ?
#
loop_
_entity_poly.entity_id
_entity_poly.type
_entity_poly.pdbx_seq_one_letter_code
_entity_poly.pdbx_strand_id
1 'polypeptide(L)'
;MLVIEDALFETAVQQLRSLGFRDWTWSYGCVDPNFYQGRLKQNIYRSIVHEYSNLDQNSARFLFPLEQQSTAKVVLLPFSYTHLHFELVSNNISSCDGNIYYPDGNVLLQSFVQTLVRESVIGMWTSNLEMWSISYVYGELMFDDDVLDSCNDEEAKAWFNKNIQRFDGGIDRFTCTKRLGRVGYDEALARSP
;
A
#
# COMPACT_ATOMS: atom_id res chain seq x y z
N MET A 1 7.58 -2.30 2.13
CA MET A 1 8.34 -1.20 1.48
C MET A 1 9.03 -0.43 2.59
N LEU A 2 10.23 0.08 2.34
CA LEU A 2 10.98 0.91 3.29
C LEU A 2 11.01 2.34 2.76
N VAL A 3 10.82 3.30 3.65
CA VAL A 3 10.84 4.71 3.27
C VAL A 3 12.13 5.34 3.78
N ILE A 4 12.86 6.00 2.89
CA ILE A 4 14.19 6.55 3.13
C ILE A 4 14.13 8.05 2.90
N GLU A 5 14.81 8.82 3.74
CA GLU A 5 14.99 10.25 3.53
C GLU A 5 15.65 10.52 2.17
N ASP A 6 15.15 11.50 1.43
CA ASP A 6 15.60 11.80 0.06
C ASP A 6 17.13 11.97 -0.03
N ALA A 7 17.74 12.65 0.94
CA ALA A 7 19.18 12.88 0.98
C ALA A 7 20.02 11.59 1.16
N LEU A 8 19.42 10.54 1.73
CA LEU A 8 20.06 9.26 1.99
C LEU A 8 19.68 8.18 0.97
N PHE A 9 18.71 8.46 0.09
CA PHE A 9 18.13 7.48 -0.81
C PHE A 9 19.18 6.77 -1.68
N GLU A 10 20.02 7.54 -2.38
CA GLU A 10 21.09 6.97 -3.22
C GLU A 10 22.12 6.21 -2.40
N THR A 11 22.44 6.67 -1.19
CA THR A 11 23.37 5.96 -0.30
C THR A 11 22.81 4.61 0.11
N ALA A 12 21.52 4.54 0.48
CA ALA A 12 20.85 3.29 0.83
C ALA A 12 20.81 2.31 -0.36
N VAL A 13 20.53 2.82 -1.56
CA VAL A 13 20.57 2.04 -2.82
C VAL A 13 21.96 1.41 -3.04
N GLN A 14 23.04 2.20 -2.91
CA GLN A 14 24.39 1.69 -3.10
C GLN A 14 24.80 0.70 -2.00
N GLN A 15 24.38 0.94 -0.76
CA GLN A 15 24.62 0.01 0.35
C GLN A 15 23.96 -1.35 0.10
N LEU A 16 22.69 -1.39 -0.33
CA LEU A 16 22.03 -2.66 -0.66
C LEU A 16 22.76 -3.42 -1.76
N ARG A 17 23.18 -2.73 -2.83
CA ARG A 17 23.99 -3.36 -3.90
C ARG A 17 25.30 -3.92 -3.38
N SER A 18 26.01 -3.19 -2.51
CA SER A 18 27.26 -3.65 -1.90
C SER A 18 27.10 -4.89 -1.02
N LEU A 19 25.90 -5.09 -0.46
CA LEU A 19 25.53 -6.26 0.34
C LEU A 19 25.01 -7.43 -0.51
N GLY A 20 25.07 -7.34 -1.84
CA GLY A 20 24.68 -8.41 -2.76
C GLY A 20 23.19 -8.44 -3.12
N PHE A 21 22.42 -7.43 -2.72
CA PHE A 21 21.05 -7.27 -3.24
C PHE A 21 21.11 -6.96 -4.73
N ARG A 22 20.22 -7.61 -5.50
CA ARG A 22 20.19 -7.50 -6.97
C ARG A 22 19.05 -6.60 -7.39
N ASP A 23 19.30 -5.71 -8.33
CA ASP A 23 18.26 -4.82 -8.86
C ASP A 23 17.10 -5.64 -9.47
N TRP A 24 15.88 -5.30 -9.09
CA TRP A 24 14.65 -5.77 -9.70
C TRP A 24 14.19 -4.70 -10.69
N THR A 25 14.49 -4.92 -11.97
CA THR A 25 14.39 -3.88 -13.00
C THR A 25 13.02 -3.77 -13.63
N TRP A 26 12.09 -4.67 -13.32
CA TRP A 26 10.73 -4.63 -13.86
C TRP A 26 9.72 -4.13 -12.83
N SER A 27 8.50 -3.84 -13.29
CA SER A 27 7.45 -3.21 -12.48
C SER A 27 7.19 -3.92 -11.15
N TYR A 28 6.86 -3.16 -10.10
CA TYR A 28 6.52 -3.71 -8.78
C TYR A 28 5.35 -4.70 -8.88
N GLY A 29 4.32 -4.35 -9.66
CA GLY A 29 3.12 -5.15 -9.87
C GLY A 29 3.34 -6.41 -10.72
N CYS A 30 4.53 -6.59 -11.29
CA CYS A 30 4.85 -7.73 -12.15
C CYS A 30 5.68 -8.79 -11.42
N VAL A 31 5.62 -10.01 -11.97
CA VAL A 31 6.64 -11.05 -11.77
C VAL A 31 7.65 -10.99 -12.92
N ASP A 32 8.52 -12.00 -13.05
CA ASP A 32 9.47 -12.11 -14.17
C ASP A 32 8.77 -11.88 -15.52
N PRO A 33 9.25 -10.94 -16.37
CA PRO A 33 8.70 -10.69 -17.70
C PRO A 33 8.55 -11.95 -18.58
N ASN A 34 9.39 -12.97 -18.39
CA ASN A 34 9.31 -14.24 -19.10
C ASN A 34 8.02 -15.03 -18.80
N PHE A 35 7.35 -14.75 -17.68
CA PHE A 35 6.03 -15.30 -17.39
C PHE A 35 4.96 -14.81 -18.38
N TYR A 36 5.13 -13.61 -18.92
CA TYR A 36 4.13 -12.92 -19.74
C TYR A 36 4.29 -13.20 -21.25
N GLN A 37 4.62 -14.43 -21.62
CA GLN A 37 4.72 -14.83 -23.02
C GLN A 37 3.33 -15.03 -23.67
N GLY A 38 3.20 -14.60 -24.93
CA GLY A 38 1.97 -14.64 -25.70
C GLY A 38 1.16 -13.34 -25.64
N ARG A 39 0.44 -13.03 -26.72
CA ARG A 39 -0.19 -11.71 -26.96
C ARG A 39 -1.07 -11.24 -25.80
N LEU A 40 -1.91 -12.12 -25.25
CA LEU A 40 -2.81 -11.76 -24.14
C LEU A 40 -2.03 -11.38 -22.88
N LYS A 41 -1.05 -12.20 -22.49
CA LYS A 41 -0.25 -11.94 -21.28
C LYS A 41 0.64 -10.70 -21.43
N GLN A 42 1.16 -10.45 -22.63
CA GLN A 42 1.91 -9.22 -22.91
C GLN A 42 1.04 -7.97 -22.77
N ASN A 43 -0.23 -8.03 -23.18
CA ASN A 43 -1.16 -6.91 -22.96
C ASN A 43 -1.42 -6.67 -21.47
N ILE A 44 -1.61 -7.74 -20.70
CA ILE A 44 -1.75 -7.66 -19.24
C ILE A 44 -0.51 -7.03 -18.61
N TYR A 45 0.69 -7.48 -18.99
CA TYR A 45 1.95 -6.92 -18.53
C TYR A 45 2.05 -5.41 -18.78
N ARG A 46 1.68 -4.95 -19.99
CA ARG A 46 1.69 -3.51 -20.33
C ARG A 46 0.71 -2.70 -19.48
N SER A 47 -0.48 -3.25 -19.19
CA SER A 47 -1.46 -2.59 -18.30
C SER A 47 -0.89 -2.43 -16.89
N ILE A 48 -0.35 -3.52 -16.33
CA ILE A 48 0.23 -3.49 -14.98
C ILE A 48 1.39 -2.49 -14.93
N VAL A 49 2.33 -2.55 -15.88
CA VAL A 49 3.47 -1.61 -15.92
C VAL A 49 2.99 -0.16 -15.98
N HIS A 50 1.92 0.13 -16.74
CA HIS A 50 1.34 1.46 -16.79
C HIS A 50 0.76 1.88 -15.43
N GLU A 51 -0.06 1.03 -14.82
CA GLU A 51 -0.78 1.31 -13.56
C GLU A 51 0.14 1.42 -12.34
N TYR A 52 1.37 0.91 -12.40
CA TYR A 52 2.39 1.06 -11.36
C TYR A 52 3.52 2.02 -11.75
N SER A 53 3.43 2.68 -12.92
CA SER A 53 4.55 3.43 -13.49
C SER A 53 5.09 4.55 -12.60
N ASN A 54 4.23 5.28 -11.90
CA ASN A 54 4.66 6.36 -11.02
C ASN A 54 5.39 5.82 -9.76
N LEU A 55 4.86 4.76 -9.13
CA LEU A 55 5.56 4.05 -8.06
C LEU A 55 6.92 3.53 -8.54
N ASP A 56 6.96 2.94 -9.73
CA ASP A 56 8.16 2.34 -10.30
C ASP A 56 9.25 3.38 -10.60
N GLN A 57 8.86 4.59 -10.99
CA GLN A 57 9.77 5.72 -11.22
C GLN A 57 10.30 6.32 -9.92
N ASN A 58 9.50 6.29 -8.86
CA ASN A 58 9.85 6.81 -7.54
C ASN A 58 10.36 5.72 -6.58
N SER A 59 10.83 4.59 -7.09
CA SER A 59 11.30 3.50 -6.23
C SER A 59 12.55 2.78 -6.76
N ALA A 60 13.40 2.39 -5.82
CA ALA A 60 14.46 1.42 -6.06
C ALA A 60 13.99 0.05 -5.53
N ARG A 61 14.12 -0.99 -6.35
CA ARG A 61 13.54 -2.32 -6.07
C ARG A 61 14.63 -3.36 -6.16
N PHE A 62 14.63 -4.30 -5.22
CA PHE A 62 15.69 -5.30 -5.10
C PHE A 62 15.14 -6.68 -4.75
N LEU A 63 15.89 -7.69 -5.20
CA LEU A 63 15.82 -9.05 -4.72
C LEU A 63 16.89 -9.28 -3.65
N PHE A 64 16.55 -10.15 -2.69
CA PHE A 64 17.53 -10.65 -1.73
C PHE A 64 18.66 -11.44 -2.44
N PRO A 65 19.86 -11.46 -1.83
CA PRO A 65 20.93 -12.38 -2.20
C PRO A 65 20.45 -13.83 -2.31
N LEU A 66 20.99 -14.59 -3.27
CA LEU A 66 20.55 -15.96 -3.58
C LEU A 66 20.72 -16.90 -2.39
N GLU A 67 21.72 -16.63 -1.55
CA GLU A 67 22.09 -17.40 -0.37
C GLU A 67 20.99 -17.36 0.70
N GLN A 68 20.18 -16.30 0.74
CA GLN A 68 19.14 -16.11 1.73
C GLN A 68 17.79 -16.75 1.34
N GLN A 69 17.67 -17.28 0.10
CA GLN A 69 16.49 -17.99 -0.41
C GLN A 69 15.13 -17.31 -0.14
N SER A 70 15.12 -15.99 -0.03
CA SER A 70 13.90 -15.21 0.22
C SER A 70 13.16 -14.92 -1.09
N THR A 71 11.85 -15.10 -1.08
CA THR A 71 10.95 -14.70 -2.17
C THR A 71 10.44 -13.26 -2.02
N ALA A 72 10.77 -12.60 -0.90
CA ALA A 72 10.38 -11.22 -0.66
C ALA A 72 11.13 -10.26 -1.57
N LYS A 73 10.54 -9.08 -1.79
CA LYS A 73 11.16 -7.97 -2.51
C LYS A 73 11.45 -6.85 -1.52
N VAL A 74 12.58 -6.17 -1.68
CA VAL A 74 12.86 -4.91 -0.99
C VAL A 74 12.51 -3.78 -1.95
N VAL A 75 11.75 -2.80 -1.45
CA VAL A 75 11.39 -1.60 -2.20
C VAL A 75 11.74 -0.41 -1.32
N LEU A 76 12.58 0.47 -1.83
CA LEU A 76 12.90 1.75 -1.20
C LEU A 76 12.07 2.85 -1.86
N LEU A 77 11.44 3.68 -1.05
CA LEU A 77 10.69 4.86 -1.47
C LEU A 77 11.28 6.11 -0.81
N PRO A 78 11.36 7.24 -1.52
CA PRO A 78 11.78 8.49 -0.91
C PRO A 78 10.66 9.11 -0.05
N PHE A 79 11.06 9.92 0.92
CA PHE A 79 10.15 10.71 1.76
C PHE A 79 9.27 11.63 0.92
N SER A 80 9.85 12.31 -0.08
CA SER A 80 9.11 13.19 -1.00
C SER A 80 7.93 12.50 -1.70
N TYR A 81 8.05 11.22 -2.05
CA TYR A 81 6.99 10.45 -2.70
C TYR A 81 5.91 10.01 -1.73
N THR A 82 6.29 9.62 -0.51
CA THR A 82 5.35 9.09 0.50
C THR A 82 4.75 10.16 1.40
N HIS A 83 5.18 11.41 1.26
CA HIS A 83 4.80 12.54 2.11
C HIS A 83 5.13 12.33 3.60
N LEU A 84 6.14 11.50 3.88
CA LEU A 84 6.68 11.34 5.23
C LEU A 84 7.83 12.32 5.46
N HIS A 85 7.99 12.75 6.71
CA HIS A 85 9.11 13.56 7.15
C HIS A 85 9.71 12.98 8.42
N PHE A 86 11.03 13.10 8.59
CA PHE A 86 11.72 12.48 9.72
C PHE A 86 11.16 12.99 11.05
N GLU A 87 10.93 14.29 11.20
CA GLU A 87 10.36 14.88 12.42
C GLU A 87 8.97 14.33 12.74
N LEU A 88 8.15 14.15 11.69
CA LEU A 88 6.80 13.59 11.82
C LEU A 88 6.86 12.11 12.24
N VAL A 89 7.79 11.34 11.68
CA VAL A 89 7.98 9.93 12.06
C VAL A 89 8.61 9.82 13.45
N SER A 90 9.65 10.59 13.76
CA SER A 90 10.40 10.50 15.01
C SER A 90 9.56 10.88 16.23
N ASN A 91 8.67 11.85 16.07
CA ASN A 91 7.76 12.28 17.14
C ASN A 91 6.59 11.30 17.34
N ASN A 92 6.35 10.40 16.39
CA ASN A 92 5.22 9.50 16.33
C ASN A 92 5.66 8.04 16.07
N ILE A 93 6.80 7.63 16.62
CA ILE A 93 7.28 6.25 16.50
C ILE A 93 6.40 5.36 17.39
N SER A 94 5.71 4.40 16.79
CA SER A 94 5.00 3.36 17.56
C SER A 94 5.94 2.27 18.06
N SER A 95 6.89 1.86 17.22
CA SER A 95 7.91 0.88 17.58
C SER A 95 9.15 1.01 16.70
N CYS A 96 10.25 0.40 17.15
CA CYS A 96 11.48 0.29 16.39
C CYS A 96 12.01 -1.14 16.51
N ASP A 97 12.43 -1.72 15.38
CA ASP A 97 13.16 -2.98 15.33
C ASP A 97 14.55 -2.73 14.73
N GLY A 98 15.56 -2.68 15.59
CA GLY A 98 16.92 -2.30 15.22
C GLY A 98 16.98 -0.87 14.68
N ASN A 99 17.15 -0.73 13.35
CA ASN A 99 17.21 0.56 12.64
C ASN A 99 15.95 0.82 11.79
N ILE A 100 14.89 0.03 11.97
CA ILE A 100 13.63 0.19 11.23
C ILE A 100 12.61 0.83 12.16
N TYR A 101 12.18 2.04 11.78
CA TYR A 101 11.17 2.80 12.51
C TYR A 101 9.79 2.56 11.91
N TYR A 102 8.84 2.20 12.77
CA TYR A 102 7.44 2.03 12.38
C TYR A 102 6.66 3.27 12.82
N PRO A 103 6.14 4.07 11.86
CA PRO A 103 5.30 5.21 12.20
C PRO A 103 4.02 4.73 12.89
N ASP A 104 3.42 5.59 13.70
CA ASP A 104 2.06 5.34 14.17
C ASP A 104 1.07 5.21 13.00
N GLY A 105 -0.08 4.59 13.29
CA GLY A 105 -1.07 4.34 12.26
C GLY A 105 -1.70 5.63 11.71
N ASN A 106 -1.72 6.73 12.46
CA ASN A 106 -2.27 8.02 12.00
C ASN A 106 -1.36 8.63 10.94
N VAL A 107 -0.05 8.65 11.18
CA VAL A 107 1.00 9.06 10.25
C VAL A 107 1.01 8.16 9.03
N LEU A 108 0.86 6.84 9.22
CA LEU A 108 0.79 5.90 8.11
C LEU A 108 -0.44 6.13 7.24
N LEU A 109 -1.62 6.33 7.85
CA LEU A 109 -2.86 6.65 7.16
C LEU A 109 -2.72 7.94 6.36
N GLN A 110 -2.19 8.98 7.01
CA GLN A 110 -1.94 10.27 6.38
C GLN A 110 -1.03 10.10 5.16
N SER A 111 0.10 9.40 5.31
CA SER A 111 1.03 9.13 4.20
C SER A 111 0.37 8.41 3.03
N PHE A 112 -0.43 7.36 3.29
CA PHE A 112 -1.12 6.63 2.22
C PHE A 112 -2.13 7.51 1.48
N VAL A 113 -2.95 8.26 2.21
CA VAL A 113 -3.93 9.16 1.60
C VAL A 113 -3.24 10.27 0.81
N GLN A 114 -2.21 10.90 1.38
CA GLN A 114 -1.45 11.96 0.70
C GLN A 114 -0.78 11.49 -0.58
N THR A 115 -0.20 10.28 -0.56
CA THR A 115 0.39 9.63 -1.73
C THR A 115 -0.69 9.36 -2.76
N LEU A 116 -1.80 8.75 -2.35
CA LEU A 116 -2.91 8.40 -3.22
C LEU A 116 -3.51 9.60 -3.95
N VAL A 117 -3.80 10.71 -3.26
CA VAL A 117 -4.41 11.89 -3.90
C VAL A 117 -3.47 12.57 -4.90
N ARG A 118 -2.16 12.33 -4.81
CA ARG A 118 -1.13 12.89 -5.69
C ARG A 118 -0.61 11.91 -6.74
N GLU A 119 -1.13 10.68 -6.77
CA GLU A 119 -0.78 9.73 -7.82
C GLU A 119 -1.21 10.25 -9.18
N SER A 120 -0.26 10.32 -10.10
CA SER A 120 -0.48 10.81 -11.47
C SER A 120 -1.20 9.78 -12.34
N VAL A 121 -1.17 8.50 -11.94
CA VAL A 121 -1.79 7.39 -12.67
C VAL A 121 -2.80 6.70 -11.77
N ILE A 122 -4.07 6.78 -12.16
CA ILE A 122 -5.14 6.01 -11.53
C ILE A 122 -5.07 4.57 -12.05
N GLY A 123 -4.97 3.60 -11.16
CA GLY A 123 -4.86 2.18 -11.50
C GLY A 123 -4.78 1.27 -10.28
N MET A 124 -4.26 0.05 -10.46
CA MET A 124 -4.09 -0.91 -9.37
C MET A 124 -3.32 -0.34 -8.16
N TRP A 125 -2.31 0.51 -8.37
CA TRP A 125 -1.55 1.07 -7.25
C TRP A 125 -2.42 2.00 -6.39
N THR A 126 -3.16 2.93 -6.99
CA THR A 126 -4.11 3.78 -6.25
C THR A 126 -5.21 2.96 -5.60
N SER A 127 -5.74 1.93 -6.26
CA SER A 127 -6.73 1.02 -5.65
C SER A 127 -6.16 0.28 -4.43
N ASN A 128 -4.90 -0.13 -4.48
CA ASN A 128 -4.24 -0.75 -3.33
C ASN A 128 -4.09 0.26 -2.18
N LEU A 129 -3.61 1.47 -2.46
CA LEU A 129 -3.49 2.51 -1.43
C LEU A 129 -4.84 2.86 -0.79
N GLU A 130 -5.92 2.92 -1.57
CA GLU A 130 -7.28 3.13 -1.07
C GLU A 130 -7.72 1.99 -0.15
N MET A 131 -7.56 0.74 -0.60
CA MET A 131 -7.88 -0.45 0.20
C MET A 131 -7.06 -0.47 1.50
N TRP A 132 -5.76 -0.22 1.44
CA TRP A 132 -4.90 -0.15 2.63
C TRP A 132 -5.35 0.96 3.58
N SER A 133 -5.64 2.15 3.06
CA SER A 133 -6.08 3.29 3.87
C SER A 133 -7.41 3.02 4.58
N ILE A 134 -8.43 2.59 3.83
CA ILE A 134 -9.80 2.49 4.34
C ILE A 134 -10.04 1.18 5.08
N SER A 135 -9.63 0.04 4.51
CA SER A 135 -9.95 -1.26 5.10
C SER A 135 -9.00 -1.65 6.22
N TYR A 136 -7.69 -1.50 6.02
CA TYR A 136 -6.69 -2.01 6.96
C TYR A 136 -6.29 -0.97 8.01
N VAL A 137 -5.89 0.23 7.60
CA VAL A 137 -5.39 1.22 8.55
C VAL A 137 -6.56 1.88 9.30
N TYR A 138 -7.52 2.47 8.61
CA TYR A 138 -8.69 3.08 9.26
C TYR A 138 -9.67 2.04 9.81
N GLY A 139 -9.99 1.02 9.02
CA GLY A 139 -10.99 0.00 9.33
C GLY A 139 -10.56 -0.94 10.44
N GLU A 140 -9.50 -1.74 10.24
CA GLU A 140 -9.07 -2.72 11.23
C GLU A 140 -8.49 -2.10 12.51
N LEU A 141 -7.79 -0.96 12.42
CA LEU A 141 -7.31 -0.26 13.63
C LEU A 141 -8.41 0.54 14.33
N MET A 142 -9.62 0.61 13.76
CA MET A 142 -10.79 1.26 14.34
C MET A 142 -10.54 2.72 14.74
N PHE A 143 -9.83 3.47 13.88
CA PHE A 143 -9.55 4.88 14.13
C PHE A 143 -10.82 5.73 14.14
N ASP A 144 -10.87 6.78 14.95
CA ASP A 144 -11.99 7.71 14.93
C ASP A 144 -12.10 8.43 13.58
N ASP A 145 -13.32 8.83 13.21
CA ASP A 145 -13.59 9.47 11.91
C ASP A 145 -12.85 10.83 11.75
N ASP A 146 -12.36 11.40 12.85
CA ASP A 146 -11.59 12.64 12.93
C ASP A 146 -10.06 12.42 12.93
N VAL A 147 -9.58 11.19 12.71
CA VAL A 147 -8.15 10.82 12.78
C VAL A 147 -7.24 11.69 11.90
N LEU A 148 -7.75 12.25 10.80
CA LEU A 148 -6.99 13.15 9.91
C LEU A 148 -7.32 14.65 10.12
N ASP A 149 -8.09 15.06 11.13
CA ASP A 149 -8.48 16.47 11.30
C ASP A 149 -7.29 17.40 11.59
N SER A 150 -6.24 16.89 12.24
CA SER A 150 -4.99 17.62 12.47
C SER A 150 -4.06 17.63 11.26
N CYS A 151 -4.40 16.92 10.18
CA CYS A 151 -3.61 16.95 8.95
C CYS A 151 -3.73 18.33 8.28
N ASN A 152 -2.60 18.93 7.92
CA ASN A 152 -2.58 20.24 7.23
C ASN A 152 -2.95 20.14 5.74
N ASP A 153 -3.12 18.93 5.23
CA ASP A 153 -3.41 18.67 3.83
C ASP A 153 -4.92 18.57 3.59
N GLU A 154 -5.52 19.68 3.16
CA GLU A 154 -6.96 19.78 2.92
C GLU A 154 -7.47 18.81 1.85
N GLU A 155 -6.67 18.52 0.82
CA GLU A 155 -7.07 17.60 -0.25
C GLU A 155 -7.13 16.17 0.26
N ALA A 156 -6.11 15.75 1.02
CA ALA A 156 -6.09 14.45 1.67
C ALA A 156 -7.27 14.29 2.66
N LYS A 157 -7.54 15.31 3.49
CA LYS A 157 -8.68 15.30 4.41
C LYS A 157 -10.01 15.21 3.69
N ALA A 158 -10.20 16.00 2.64
CA ALA A 158 -11.43 15.99 1.85
C ALA A 158 -11.66 14.63 1.18
N TRP A 159 -10.61 14.04 0.61
CA TRP A 159 -10.67 12.70 0.06
C TRP A 159 -11.05 11.69 1.14
N PHE A 160 -10.38 11.70 2.29
CA PHE A 160 -10.64 10.73 3.36
C PHE A 160 -12.08 10.83 3.89
N ASN A 161 -12.52 12.03 4.27
CA ASN A 161 -13.87 12.28 4.77
C ASN A 161 -14.96 11.80 3.81
N LYS A 162 -14.75 12.02 2.50
CA LYS A 162 -15.64 11.53 1.45
C LYS A 162 -15.68 10.01 1.39
N ASN A 163 -14.52 9.35 1.43
CA ASN A 163 -14.44 7.90 1.27
C ASN A 163 -14.96 7.13 2.49
N ILE A 164 -14.83 7.69 3.69
CA ILE A 164 -15.44 7.11 4.90
C ILE A 164 -16.90 7.52 5.10
N GLN A 165 -17.46 8.32 4.18
CA GLN A 165 -18.82 8.85 4.25
C GLN A 165 -19.10 9.58 5.56
N ARG A 166 -18.11 10.30 6.11
CA ARG A 166 -18.16 10.87 7.47
C ARG A 166 -19.44 11.68 7.74
N PHE A 167 -19.88 12.45 6.74
CA PHE A 167 -21.06 13.30 6.84
C PHE A 167 -22.33 12.69 6.24
N ASP A 168 -22.21 11.49 5.66
CA ASP A 168 -23.29 10.77 4.94
C ASP A 168 -23.68 9.46 5.65
N GLY A 169 -23.47 9.39 6.98
CA GLY A 169 -23.85 8.26 7.83
C GLY A 169 -22.71 7.29 8.19
N GLY A 170 -21.50 7.54 7.69
CA GLY A 170 -20.30 6.77 7.99
C GLY A 170 -20.27 5.37 7.36
N ILE A 171 -19.11 4.73 7.40
CA ILE A 171 -18.98 3.31 7.10
C ILE A 171 -19.32 2.50 8.36
N ASP A 172 -20.17 1.49 8.23
CA ASP A 172 -20.39 0.52 9.30
C ASP A 172 -19.15 -0.38 9.46
N ARG A 173 -18.40 -0.14 10.53
CA ARG A 173 -17.16 -0.86 10.87
C ARG A 173 -17.34 -1.92 11.97
N PHE A 174 -18.49 -1.93 12.64
CA PHE A 174 -18.78 -2.84 13.74
C PHE A 174 -19.59 -4.06 13.30
N THR A 175 -20.50 -3.89 12.34
CA THR A 175 -21.38 -4.98 11.88
C THR A 175 -20.72 -5.84 10.80
N CYS A 176 -19.45 -6.20 10.98
CA CYS A 176 -18.88 -7.40 10.36
C CYS A 176 -19.38 -8.68 11.04
N THR A 177 -20.62 -8.72 11.53
CA THR A 177 -21.27 -9.95 11.99
C THR A 177 -21.96 -10.65 10.83
N LYS A 178 -21.25 -11.59 10.21
CA LYS A 178 -21.79 -12.76 9.48
C LYS A 178 -22.96 -12.49 8.52
N ARG A 179 -22.66 -12.19 7.25
CA ARG A 179 -23.59 -12.58 6.17
C ARG A 179 -23.43 -14.07 5.85
N LEU A 180 -24.25 -14.85 6.56
CA LEU A 180 -25.05 -15.99 6.06
C LEU A 180 -24.31 -17.17 5.41
N GLY A 181 -23.48 -17.86 6.18
CA GLY A 181 -23.36 -19.32 6.07
C GLY A 181 -24.36 -19.96 7.02
N ARG A 182 -25.37 -20.69 6.49
CA ARG A 182 -26.48 -21.38 7.19
C ARG A 182 -27.67 -20.52 7.64
N VAL A 183 -28.46 -20.01 6.68
CA VAL A 183 -29.92 -20.14 6.78
C VAL A 183 -30.45 -20.39 5.36
N GLY A 184 -30.93 -21.62 5.10
CA GLY A 184 -31.71 -21.93 3.91
C GLY A 184 -31.05 -22.80 2.82
N TYR A 185 -30.48 -23.95 3.17
CA TYR A 185 -30.56 -25.10 2.25
C TYR A 185 -31.49 -26.11 2.90
N ASP A 186 -32.73 -26.13 2.43
CA ASP A 186 -33.72 -27.14 2.82
C ASP A 186 -33.66 -28.27 1.79
N GLU A 187 -33.08 -29.41 2.17
CA GLU A 187 -32.98 -30.60 1.32
C GLU A 187 -34.36 -31.13 0.88
N ALA A 188 -35.45 -30.70 1.52
CA ALA A 188 -36.82 -31.07 1.15
C ALA A 188 -37.26 -30.49 -0.20
N LEU A 189 -36.68 -29.37 -0.66
CA LEU A 189 -37.01 -28.76 -1.97
C LEU A 189 -36.27 -29.41 -3.15
N ALA A 190 -35.21 -30.18 -2.87
CA ALA A 190 -34.44 -30.89 -3.90
C ALA A 190 -34.97 -32.31 -4.17
N ARG A 191 -35.98 -32.77 -3.42
CA ARG A 191 -36.62 -34.08 -3.60
C ARG A 191 -38.13 -33.92 -3.72
N SER A 192 -38.59 -33.53 -4.90
CA SER A 192 -39.94 -33.86 -5.36
C SER A 192 -39.81 -34.48 -6.76
N PRO A 193 -40.47 -35.63 -7.01
CA PRO A 193 -40.35 -36.40 -8.24
C PRO A 193 -40.97 -35.73 -9.46
#